data_AF-A0A4Q8U1L2-F1
#
_entry.id   AF-A0A4Q8U1L2-F1
#
_cell.length_a   1.000
_cell.length_b   1.000
_cell.length_c   1.000
_cell.angle_alpha   90.00
_cell.angle_beta   90.00
_cell.angle_gamma   90.00
#
_symmetry.space_group_name_H-M   'P 1'
#
loop_
_entity.id
_entity.type
_entity.pdbx_description
1 polymer ?
#
loop_
_entity_poly.entity_id
_entity_poly.type
_entity_poly.pdbx_seq_one_letter_code
_entity_poly.pdbx_strand_id
1 'polypeptide(L)'
;MANFDSIMECKALWLGDLLPAKTMSEIEQLCANENLEKLPHKRFILPHSLLGERGFVSPMRTEEQAYLQVLAHVGCIPSCLLLGLSLSGKQPRTQRVLSELHAYEYMYLGIESILHNHTDSTFLDEADYMFASVTMIDIFGFVAERGPSLGFNFQDSPVVQFANVGLKGMTSSLNLN
;
A
#
# COMPACT_ATOMS: atom_id res chain seq x y z
N MET A 1 -30.54 5.19 22.25
CA MET A 1 -30.42 5.45 20.80
C MET A 1 -29.77 6.80 20.63
N ALA A 2 -28.45 6.83 20.49
CA ALA A 2 -27.72 8.06 20.17
C ALA A 2 -27.53 8.10 18.65
N ASN A 3 -27.89 9.24 18.07
CA ASN A 3 -27.84 9.57 16.64
C ASN A 3 -26.39 9.45 16.13
N PHE A 4 -26.14 8.50 15.22
CA PHE A 4 -24.83 8.29 14.59
C PHE A 4 -24.70 8.95 13.21
N ASP A 5 -25.58 9.88 12.86
CA ASP A 5 -25.65 10.49 11.51
C ASP A 5 -24.79 11.75 11.34
N SER A 6 -23.56 11.75 11.85
CA SER A 6 -22.58 12.76 11.40
C SER A 6 -21.11 12.34 11.50
N ILE A 7 -20.81 11.04 11.38
CA ILE A 7 -19.49 10.67 10.90
C ILE A 7 -19.50 11.14 9.45
N MET A 8 -18.73 12.19 9.13
CA MET A 8 -18.45 12.52 7.74
C MET A 8 -18.04 11.22 7.05
N GLU A 9 -18.92 10.68 6.21
CA GLU A 9 -18.51 9.75 5.18
C GLU A 9 -17.50 10.51 4.33
N CYS A 10 -16.21 10.38 4.66
CA CYS A 10 -15.14 10.72 3.75
C CYS A 10 -15.33 9.79 2.54
N LYS A 11 -16.15 10.23 1.59
CA LYS A 11 -16.37 9.55 0.32
C LYS A 11 -14.99 9.29 -0.27
N ALA A 12 -14.72 8.03 -0.61
CA ALA A 12 -13.55 7.70 -1.39
C ALA A 12 -13.62 8.51 -2.69
N LEU A 13 -12.62 9.37 -2.91
CA LEU A 13 -12.49 10.11 -4.15
C LEU A 13 -11.57 9.33 -5.07
N TRP A 14 -11.98 9.19 -6.32
CA TRP A 14 -11.08 8.83 -7.39
C TRP A 14 -10.20 10.06 -7.69
N LEU A 15 -8.93 9.95 -7.34
CA LEU A 15 -7.91 10.98 -7.52
C LEU A 15 -7.18 10.85 -8.85
N GLY A 16 -7.33 9.73 -9.57
CA GLY A 16 -6.66 9.51 -10.85
C GLY A 16 -6.90 10.63 -11.86
N ASP A 17 -8.07 11.26 -11.83
CA ASP A 17 -8.44 12.38 -12.70
C ASP A 17 -7.65 13.68 -12.41
N LEU A 18 -6.96 13.76 -11.27
CA LEU A 18 -6.10 14.90 -10.90
C LEU A 18 -4.69 14.78 -11.49
N LEU A 19 -4.33 13.62 -12.06
CA LEU A 19 -2.99 13.41 -12.58
C LEU A 19 -2.76 14.20 -13.88
N PRO A 20 -1.63 14.91 -14.00
CA PRO A 20 -1.25 15.52 -15.28
C PRO A 20 -1.19 14.46 -16.39
N ALA A 21 -1.57 14.83 -17.62
CA ALA A 21 -1.59 13.93 -18.77
C ALA A 21 -0.25 13.18 -18.99
N LYS A 22 0.88 13.86 -18.75
CA LYS A 22 2.22 13.24 -18.84
C LYS A 22 2.41 12.08 -17.85
N THR A 23 1.84 12.20 -16.66
CA THR A 23 1.96 11.21 -15.58
C THR A 23 1.01 10.05 -15.82
N MET A 24 -0.19 10.31 -16.35
CA MET A 24 -1.08 9.24 -16.84
C MET A 24 -0.43 8.46 -17.99
N SER A 25 0.17 9.16 -18.95
CA SER A 25 0.87 8.51 -20.07
C SER A 25 2.04 7.63 -19.61
N GLU A 26 2.76 8.03 -18.56
CA GLU A 26 3.79 7.20 -17.94
C GLU A 26 3.19 5.91 -17.37
N ILE A 27 2.11 6.01 -16.59
CA ILE A 27 1.44 4.85 -16.02
C ILE A 27 0.94 3.91 -17.12
N GLU A 28 0.28 4.46 -18.15
CA GLU A 28 -0.21 3.68 -19.29
C GLU A 28 0.93 2.93 -20.00
N GLN A 29 2.09 3.58 -20.17
CA GLN A 29 3.28 2.94 -20.75
C GLN A 29 3.80 1.83 -19.84
N LEU A 30 3.95 2.07 -18.54
CA LEU A 30 4.41 1.07 -17.58
C LEU A 30 3.48 -0.14 -17.50
N CYS A 31 2.18 0.08 -17.64
CA CYS A 31 1.14 -0.94 -17.57
C CYS A 31 0.85 -1.61 -18.93
N ALA A 32 1.47 -1.14 -20.01
CA ALA A 32 1.33 -1.78 -21.32
C ALA A 32 1.95 -3.19 -21.28
N ASN A 33 1.26 -4.18 -21.85
CA ASN A 33 1.69 -5.58 -21.83
C ASN A 33 3.15 -5.75 -22.26
N GLU A 34 3.56 -5.07 -23.34
CA GLU A 34 4.93 -5.11 -23.85
C GLU A 34 6.01 -4.63 -22.86
N ASN A 35 5.65 -3.79 -21.89
CA ASN A 35 6.55 -3.33 -20.85
C ASN A 35 6.43 -4.17 -19.58
N LEU A 36 5.23 -4.65 -19.24
CA LEU A 36 5.03 -5.59 -18.13
C LEU A 36 5.82 -6.89 -18.32
N GLU A 37 5.91 -7.42 -19.55
CA GLU A 37 6.74 -8.60 -19.84
C GLU A 37 8.25 -8.37 -19.66
N LYS A 38 8.70 -7.11 -19.60
CA LYS A 38 10.10 -6.75 -19.37
C LYS A 38 10.42 -6.55 -17.89
N LEU A 39 9.40 -6.43 -17.04
CA LEU A 39 9.59 -6.32 -15.61
C LEU A 39 9.99 -7.67 -15.03
N PRO A 40 10.86 -7.71 -14.01
CA PRO A 40 11.18 -8.97 -13.32
C PRO A 40 9.93 -9.63 -12.72
N HIS A 41 8.98 -8.82 -12.24
CA HIS A 41 7.65 -9.30 -11.87
C HIS A 41 6.55 -8.27 -12.17
N LYS A 42 5.47 -8.70 -12.85
CA LYS A 42 4.40 -7.81 -13.38
C LYS A 42 3.63 -7.03 -12.32
N ARG A 43 3.71 -7.44 -11.06
CA ARG A 43 3.06 -6.76 -9.92
C ARG A 43 3.91 -5.68 -9.27
N PHE A 44 5.18 -5.54 -9.67
CA PHE A 44 6.13 -4.56 -9.14
C PHE A 44 6.35 -3.41 -10.13
N ILE A 45 5.30 -2.65 -10.40
CA ILE A 45 5.40 -1.52 -11.35
C ILE A 45 6.05 -0.30 -10.68
N LEU A 46 5.74 -0.05 -9.41
CA LEU A 46 6.18 1.14 -8.69
C LEU A 46 7.71 1.34 -8.70
N PRO A 47 8.57 0.34 -8.41
CA PRO A 47 10.02 0.54 -8.39
C PRO A 47 10.59 1.01 -9.74
N HIS A 48 9.88 0.76 -10.84
CA HIS A 48 10.28 1.17 -12.19
C HIS A 48 9.58 2.44 -12.68
N SER A 49 8.78 3.08 -11.83
CA SER A 49 8.15 4.38 -12.11
C SER A 49 9.04 5.56 -11.70
N LEU A 50 8.71 6.75 -12.20
CA LEU A 50 9.32 8.00 -11.74
C LEU A 50 9.14 8.23 -10.24
N LEU A 51 8.02 7.78 -9.66
CA LEU A 51 7.80 7.88 -8.22
C LEU A 51 8.67 6.89 -7.43
N GLY A 52 8.97 5.72 -8.01
CA GLY A 52 9.76 4.65 -7.41
C GLY A 52 11.23 4.99 -7.20
N GLU A 53 11.78 5.94 -7.98
CA GLU A 53 13.16 6.43 -7.82
C GLU A 53 13.42 7.01 -6.42
N ARG A 54 12.36 7.40 -5.69
CA ARG A 54 12.45 7.93 -4.32
C ARG A 54 12.47 6.85 -3.25
N GLY A 55 12.41 5.58 -3.63
CA GLY A 55 12.29 4.48 -2.68
C GLY A 55 10.85 4.24 -2.21
N PHE A 56 10.69 3.19 -1.41
CA PHE A 56 9.41 2.79 -0.84
C PHE A 56 9.05 3.64 0.39
N VAL A 57 8.59 4.88 0.13
CA VAL A 57 8.28 5.89 1.15
C VAL A 57 6.83 6.32 1.10
N SER A 58 6.27 6.70 2.26
CA SER A 58 4.90 7.20 2.34
C SER A 58 4.69 8.44 1.46
N PRO A 59 3.63 8.48 0.63
CA PRO A 59 3.31 9.64 -0.20
C PRO A 59 2.78 10.79 0.67
N MET A 60 3.20 12.01 0.37
CA MET A 60 2.89 13.21 1.14
C MET A 60 1.94 14.17 0.40
N ARG A 61 1.90 14.08 -0.94
CA ARG A 61 1.13 14.98 -1.82
C ARG A 61 -0.08 14.28 -2.43
N THR A 62 -1.11 15.05 -2.76
CA THR A 62 -2.33 14.52 -3.41
C THR A 62 -2.02 13.86 -4.75
N GLU A 63 -1.07 14.40 -5.51
CA GLU A 63 -0.66 13.84 -6.81
C GLU A 63 0.06 12.50 -6.64
N GLU A 64 0.84 12.33 -5.57
CA GLU A 64 1.50 11.05 -5.25
C GLU A 64 0.46 10.01 -4.81
N GLN A 65 -0.53 10.42 -4.02
CA GLN A 65 -1.67 9.56 -3.66
C GLN A 65 -2.49 9.16 -4.89
N ALA A 66 -2.73 10.09 -5.81
CA ALA A 66 -3.42 9.82 -7.07
C ALA A 66 -2.65 8.80 -7.93
N TYR A 67 -1.34 8.98 -8.05
CA TYR A 67 -0.45 8.07 -8.77
C TYR A 67 -0.53 6.65 -8.22
N LEU A 68 -0.39 6.52 -6.90
CA LEU A 68 -0.47 5.24 -6.20
C LEU A 68 -1.87 4.63 -6.28
N GLN A 69 -2.94 5.44 -6.30
CA GLN A 69 -4.30 4.95 -6.50
C GLN A 69 -4.46 4.31 -7.87
N VAL A 70 -4.02 4.96 -8.95
CA VAL A 70 -4.11 4.38 -10.30
C VAL A 70 -3.28 3.09 -10.37
N LEU A 71 -2.05 3.09 -9.86
CA LEU A 71 -1.21 1.89 -9.84
C LEU A 71 -1.80 0.76 -8.98
N ALA A 72 -2.41 1.06 -7.83
CA ALA A 72 -3.07 0.07 -7.01
C ALA A 72 -4.25 -0.58 -7.74
N HIS A 73 -5.03 0.19 -8.52
CA HIS A 73 -6.17 -0.34 -9.28
C HIS A 73 -5.76 -1.24 -10.45
N VAL A 74 -4.57 -1.05 -11.03
CA VAL A 74 -4.01 -1.99 -12.01
C VAL A 74 -3.29 -3.18 -11.35
N GLY A 75 -3.31 -3.25 -10.01
CA GLY A 75 -2.81 -4.38 -9.24
C GLY A 75 -1.31 -4.31 -8.93
N CYS A 76 -0.72 -3.11 -8.87
CA CYS A 76 0.64 -2.91 -8.36
C CYS A 76 0.64 -3.09 -6.83
N ILE A 77 1.30 -4.15 -6.35
CA ILE A 77 1.33 -4.53 -4.92
C ILE A 77 2.00 -3.43 -4.06
N PRO A 78 3.20 -2.94 -4.42
CA PRO A 78 3.82 -1.83 -3.69
C PRO A 78 2.89 -0.62 -3.55
N SER A 79 2.12 -0.32 -4.60
CA SER A 79 1.22 0.83 -4.59
C SER A 79 0.00 0.62 -3.70
N CYS A 80 -0.60 -0.59 -3.66
CA CYS A 80 -1.65 -0.91 -2.69
C CYS A 80 -1.19 -0.65 -1.25
N LEU A 81 0.02 -1.08 -0.93
CA LEU A 81 0.61 -0.94 0.40
C LEU A 81 0.89 0.53 0.76
N LEU A 82 1.57 1.27 -0.11
CA LEU A 82 1.87 2.69 0.13
C LEU A 82 0.62 3.56 0.12
N LEU A 83 -0.34 3.26 -0.75
CA LEU A 83 -1.59 4.02 -0.82
C LEU A 83 -2.34 3.93 0.51
N GLY A 84 -2.43 2.74 1.09
CA GLY A 84 -3.03 2.60 2.41
C GLY A 84 -2.23 3.32 3.51
N LEU A 85 -0.90 3.38 3.40
CA LEU A 85 -0.07 4.17 4.34
C LEU A 85 -0.17 5.68 4.17
N SER A 86 -0.39 6.22 2.95
CA SER A 86 -0.64 7.66 2.71
C SER A 86 -1.67 8.24 3.67
N LEU A 87 -2.55 7.36 4.14
CA LEU A 87 -3.79 7.65 4.82
C LEU A 87 -3.71 7.28 6.31
N SER A 88 -2.69 6.52 6.70
CA SER A 88 -2.47 6.09 8.09
C SER A 88 -1.86 7.23 8.91
N GLY A 89 -2.32 7.42 10.14
CA GLY A 89 -2.15 8.67 10.87
C GLY A 89 -0.77 9.00 11.45
N LYS A 90 0.32 8.47 10.88
CA LYS A 90 1.69 8.77 11.32
C LYS A 90 2.10 10.19 10.91
N GLN A 91 2.78 10.90 11.82
CA GLN A 91 3.26 12.26 11.59
C GLN A 91 4.47 12.26 10.63
N PRO A 92 4.66 13.28 9.76
CA PRO A 92 3.81 14.44 9.59
C PRO A 92 2.49 14.07 8.92
N ARG A 93 1.37 14.63 9.42
CA ARG A 93 0.06 14.37 8.81
C ARG A 93 0.08 14.80 7.34
N THR A 94 -0.04 13.83 6.45
CA THR A 94 -0.37 14.03 5.04
C THR A 94 -1.75 14.71 4.93
N GLN A 95 -1.98 15.50 3.88
CA GLN A 95 -3.34 15.90 3.56
C GLN A 95 -4.11 14.65 3.10
N ARG A 96 -5.01 14.17 3.95
CA ARG A 96 -5.75 12.91 3.74
C ARG A 96 -6.93 13.16 2.83
N VAL A 97 -7.04 12.38 1.75
CA VAL A 97 -8.17 12.47 0.81
C VAL A 97 -9.03 11.20 0.80
N LEU A 98 -8.57 10.10 1.41
CA LEU A 98 -9.31 8.84 1.54
C LEU A 98 -9.57 8.49 3.02
N SER A 99 -10.59 7.67 3.27
CA SER A 99 -10.96 7.23 4.63
C SER A 99 -10.04 6.11 5.14
N GLU A 100 -9.93 6.00 6.48
CA GLU A 100 -9.13 4.97 7.15
C GLU A 100 -9.63 3.54 6.82
N LEU A 101 -10.92 3.37 6.51
CA LEU A 101 -11.52 2.11 6.06
C LEU A 101 -10.88 1.63 4.75
N HIS A 102 -10.91 2.46 3.70
CA HIS A 102 -10.34 2.10 2.40
C HIS A 102 -8.82 1.95 2.48
N ALA A 103 -8.17 2.74 3.33
CA ALA A 103 -6.73 2.60 3.60
C ALA A 103 -6.40 1.18 4.09
N TYR A 104 -7.19 0.68 5.04
CA TYR A 104 -7.05 -0.68 5.56
C TYR A 104 -7.27 -1.72 4.46
N GLU A 105 -8.30 -1.56 3.63
CA GLU A 105 -8.58 -2.48 2.51
C GLU A 105 -7.39 -2.59 1.55
N TYR A 106 -6.80 -1.47 1.12
CA TYR A 106 -5.64 -1.49 0.23
C TYR A 106 -4.42 -2.16 0.85
N MET A 107 -4.11 -1.89 2.12
CA MET A 107 -3.00 -2.57 2.81
C MET A 107 -3.27 -4.07 2.99
N TYR A 108 -4.51 -4.43 3.35
CA TYR A 108 -4.91 -5.83 3.50
C TYR A 108 -4.75 -6.58 2.16
N LEU A 109 -5.29 -6.04 1.07
CA LEU A 109 -5.16 -6.62 -0.27
C LEU A 109 -3.70 -6.71 -0.74
N GLY A 110 -2.88 -5.71 -0.40
CA GLY A 110 -1.45 -5.73 -0.68
C GLY A 110 -0.74 -6.90 0.02
N ILE A 111 -0.97 -7.08 1.32
CA ILE A 111 -0.39 -8.20 2.09
C ILE A 111 -0.95 -9.55 1.63
N GLU A 112 -2.25 -9.63 1.36
CA GLU A 112 -2.87 -10.83 0.79
C GLU A 112 -2.21 -11.22 -0.53
N SER A 113 -1.94 -10.23 -1.39
CA SER A 113 -1.23 -10.45 -2.65
C SER A 113 0.21 -10.92 -2.42
N ILE A 114 0.92 -10.41 -1.41
CA ILE A 114 2.23 -10.93 -1.02
C ILE A 114 2.14 -12.42 -0.67
N LEU A 115 1.20 -12.79 0.22
CA LEU A 115 0.99 -14.17 0.63
C LEU A 115 0.61 -15.07 -0.55
N HIS A 116 -0.13 -14.55 -1.53
CA HIS A 116 -0.48 -15.31 -2.71
C HIS A 116 0.72 -15.59 -3.63
N ASN A 117 1.64 -14.63 -3.78
CA ASN A 117 2.76 -14.72 -4.72
C ASN A 117 4.07 -15.22 -4.08
N HIS A 118 4.09 -15.57 -2.78
CA HIS A 118 5.31 -15.90 -2.04
C HIS A 118 6.12 -17.09 -2.60
N THR A 119 5.52 -17.95 -3.43
CA THR A 119 6.21 -19.08 -4.06
C THR A 119 6.87 -18.74 -5.40
N ASP A 120 6.60 -17.56 -5.94
CA ASP A 120 7.23 -17.08 -7.18
C ASP A 120 8.62 -16.52 -6.84
N SER A 121 9.66 -17.10 -7.43
CA SER A 121 11.04 -16.67 -7.17
C SER A 121 11.30 -15.25 -7.66
N THR A 122 10.73 -14.83 -8.81
CA THR A 122 10.95 -13.47 -9.31
C THR A 122 10.17 -12.45 -8.50
N PHE A 123 9.05 -12.86 -7.89
CA PHE A 123 8.37 -12.06 -6.89
C PHE A 123 9.25 -11.80 -5.67
N LEU A 124 9.90 -12.84 -5.12
CA LEU A 124 10.74 -12.69 -3.93
C LEU A 124 11.93 -11.76 -4.16
N ASP A 125 12.60 -11.89 -5.31
CA ASP A 125 13.72 -11.03 -5.68
C ASP A 125 13.30 -9.53 -5.73
N GLU A 126 12.10 -9.24 -6.23
CA GLU A 126 11.55 -7.88 -6.26
C GLU A 126 11.04 -7.41 -4.90
N ALA A 127 10.48 -8.31 -4.09
CA ALA A 127 9.88 -7.98 -2.81
C ALA A 127 10.91 -7.49 -1.78
N ASP A 128 12.19 -7.81 -1.95
CA ASP A 128 13.30 -7.30 -1.15
C ASP A 128 13.32 -5.77 -1.07
N TYR A 129 12.95 -5.08 -2.16
CA TYR A 129 12.83 -3.62 -2.18
C TYR A 129 11.84 -3.08 -1.13
N MET A 130 10.78 -3.86 -0.83
CA MET A 130 9.77 -3.48 0.17
C MET A 130 10.14 -3.98 1.56
N PHE A 131 10.49 -5.26 1.70
CA PHE A 131 10.62 -5.91 3.02
C PHE A 131 11.72 -5.34 3.91
N ALA A 132 12.76 -4.74 3.32
CA ALA A 132 13.83 -4.10 4.08
C ALA A 132 13.47 -2.70 4.61
N SER A 133 12.28 -2.17 4.30
CA SER A 133 11.90 -0.80 4.65
C SER A 133 11.22 -0.67 6.02
N VAL A 134 11.51 0.42 6.73
CA VAL A 134 10.77 0.82 7.95
C VAL A 134 9.27 0.99 7.65
N THR A 135 8.95 1.38 6.42
CA THR A 135 7.58 1.49 5.90
C THR A 135 6.79 0.17 6.03
N MET A 136 7.43 -1.00 5.84
CA MET A 136 6.74 -2.28 6.02
C MET A 136 6.37 -2.58 7.48
N ILE A 137 7.17 -2.12 8.45
CA ILE A 137 6.83 -2.21 9.88
C ILE A 137 5.54 -1.41 10.14
N ASP A 138 5.45 -0.22 9.53
CA ASP A 138 4.28 0.64 9.68
C ASP A 138 3.01 0.00 9.10
N ILE A 139 3.12 -0.64 7.94
CA ILE A 139 2.03 -1.39 7.30
C ILE A 139 1.57 -2.54 8.20
N PHE A 140 2.51 -3.35 8.68
CA PHE A 140 2.19 -4.50 9.52
C PHE A 140 1.52 -4.09 10.82
N GLY A 141 2.04 -3.07 11.51
CA GLY A 141 1.41 -2.53 12.70
C GLY A 141 0.00 -2.02 12.43
N PHE A 142 -0.20 -1.28 11.34
CA PHE A 142 -1.53 -0.77 10.99
C PHE A 142 -2.54 -1.90 10.72
N VAL A 143 -2.18 -2.88 9.88
CA VAL A 143 -3.10 -3.99 9.54
C VAL A 143 -3.40 -4.89 10.75
N ALA A 144 -2.41 -5.13 11.60
CA ALA A 144 -2.57 -5.95 12.79
C ALA A 144 -3.48 -5.30 13.84
N GLU A 145 -3.40 -3.97 14.02
CA GLU A 145 -4.06 -3.28 15.14
C GLU A 145 -5.38 -2.61 14.75
N ARG A 146 -5.51 -2.09 13.52
CA ARG A 146 -6.63 -1.19 13.17
C ARG A 146 -7.89 -1.88 12.70
N GLY A 147 -7.79 -3.09 12.16
CA GLY A 147 -8.93 -3.83 11.60
C GLY A 147 -10.18 -3.82 12.50
N PRO A 148 -10.09 -4.27 13.77
CA PRO A 148 -11.24 -4.33 14.67
C PRO A 148 -11.92 -2.99 14.90
N SER A 149 -11.15 -1.89 15.03
CA SER A 149 -11.70 -0.54 15.22
C SER A 149 -12.45 0.00 14.00
N LEU A 150 -12.16 -0.55 12.83
CA LEU A 150 -12.81 -0.20 11.55
C LEU A 150 -13.95 -1.16 11.19
N GLY A 151 -14.26 -2.14 12.05
CA GLY A 151 -15.31 -3.14 11.82
C GLY A 151 -14.85 -4.39 11.06
N PHE A 152 -13.55 -4.53 10.79
CA PHE A 152 -12.99 -5.74 10.18
C PHE A 152 -12.69 -6.81 11.23
N ASN A 153 -13.33 -7.98 11.11
CA ASN A 153 -13.14 -9.12 12.00
C ASN A 153 -12.23 -10.19 11.37
N PHE A 154 -10.98 -9.82 11.09
CA PHE A 154 -10.00 -10.68 10.41
C PHE A 154 -8.85 -11.15 11.32
N GLN A 155 -9.04 -11.18 12.64
CA GLN A 155 -7.96 -11.49 13.59
C GLN A 155 -7.29 -12.85 13.31
N ASP A 156 -8.05 -13.84 12.85
CA ASP A 156 -7.55 -15.17 12.51
C ASP A 156 -7.13 -15.31 11.03
N SER A 157 -7.18 -14.23 10.25
CA SER A 157 -6.78 -14.28 8.84
C SER A 157 -5.27 -14.51 8.69
N PRO A 158 -4.84 -15.24 7.66
CA PRO A 158 -3.41 -15.38 7.34
C PRO A 158 -2.72 -14.02 7.15
N VAL A 159 -3.43 -13.01 6.63
CA VAL A 159 -2.94 -11.64 6.46
C VAL A 159 -2.58 -11.00 7.79
N VAL A 160 -3.49 -11.02 8.77
CA VAL A 160 -3.25 -10.44 10.09
C VAL A 160 -2.21 -11.25 10.87
N GLN A 161 -2.20 -12.57 10.74
CA GLN A 161 -1.17 -13.42 11.37
C GLN A 161 0.22 -13.12 10.79
N PHE A 162 0.33 -12.99 9.46
CA PHE A 162 1.58 -12.63 8.79
C PHE A 162 2.07 -11.25 9.22
N ALA A 163 1.18 -10.25 9.27
CA ALA A 163 1.51 -8.92 9.76
C ALA A 163 2.04 -8.95 11.21
N ASN A 164 1.39 -9.71 12.11
CA ASN A 164 1.82 -9.86 13.49
C ASN A 164 3.20 -10.54 13.61
N VAL A 165 3.48 -11.57 12.80
CA VAL A 165 4.78 -12.24 12.78
C VAL A 165 5.86 -11.32 12.22
N GLY A 166 5.59 -10.63 11.11
CA GLY A 166 6.48 -9.66 10.50
C GLY A 166 6.86 -8.53 11.47
N LEU A 167 5.88 -7.99 12.19
CA LEU A 167 6.10 -6.96 13.21
C LEU A 167 7.02 -7.45 14.33
N LYS A 168 6.82 -8.67 14.83
CA LYS A 168 7.68 -9.27 15.87
C LYS A 168 9.10 -9.50 15.37
N GLY A 169 9.26 -10.06 14.17
CA GLY A 169 10.57 -10.32 13.57
C GLY A 169 11.38 -9.03 13.39
N MET A 170 10.77 -8.01 12.78
CA MET A 170 11.45 -6.73 12.48
C MET A 170 11.77 -5.92 13.75
N THR A 171 10.89 -5.94 14.76
CA THR A 171 11.15 -5.26 16.04
C THR A 171 12.23 -5.96 16.87
N SER A 172 12.33 -7.29 16.82
CA SER A 172 13.44 -8.02 17.43
C SER A 172 14.79 -7.71 16.77
N SER A 173 14.84 -7.58 15.43
CA SER A 173 16.06 -7.20 14.71
C SER A 173 16.52 -5.77 15.00
N LEU A 174 15.60 -4.83 15.24
CA LEU A 174 15.93 -3.44 15.58
C LEU A 174 16.44 -3.28 17.02
N ASN A 175 16.05 -4.17 17.94
CA ASN A 175 16.52 -4.20 19.33
C ASN A 175 17.87 -4.93 19.51
N LEU A 176 18.50 -5.41 18.42
CA LEU A 176 19.77 -6.12 18.42
C LEU A 176 20.98 -5.24 18.03
N ASN A 177 20.83 -3.91 18.04
CA ASN A 177 21.92 -2.94 17.86
C ASN A 177 22.16 -2.11 19.13
#